data_AF-A0A450YA57-F1
#
_entry.id   AF-A0A450YA57-F1
#
_cell.length_a   1.000
_cell.length_b   1.000
_cell.length_c   1.000
_cell.angle_alpha   90.00
_cell.angle_beta   90.00
_cell.angle_gamma   90.00
#
_symmetry.space_group_name_H-M   'P 1'
#
loop_
_entity.id
_entity.type
_entity.pdbx_description
1 polymer ?
#
loop_
_entity_poly.entity_id
_entity_poly.type
_entity_poly.pdbx_seq_one_letter_code
_entity_poly.pdbx_strand_id
1 'polypeptide(L)'
;MKNHVECYPCLLKLAMEMGKIATDDEETHWKILQATLEEIGAVRKDRIPIAMGKEIQAIVRRLTNNPDPYGEIKKEYNQKAKELLPLLEAEIDRSDNRFLTALKIITIANIIDFMVLASDRFQFSEFLGAKLSSDFKGDIDPAAFIETIEKANSILYVTDNCGEIILDCHFINRFLTDKKVYLSVRGGPALNDATREDLDGISFHGRVEVMDTGDDSSGVIPETSGDAFNETYDTVDLVILKGQGNFEGIGVPKRENVYSLFIAKCPVIARHAGCELNDLVLTTPR
;
A
#
# COMPACT_ATOMS: atom_id res chain seq x y z
N MET A 1 11.77 -5.72 -7.42
CA MET A 1 12.89 -5.11 -8.18
C MET A 1 14.17 -5.02 -7.33
N LYS A 2 15.31 -4.61 -7.91
CA LYS A 2 16.59 -4.39 -7.19
C LYS A 2 16.89 -2.90 -7.02
N ASN A 3 17.80 -2.56 -6.12
CA ASN A 3 18.21 -1.17 -5.86
C ASN A 3 18.70 -0.41 -7.10
N HIS A 4 18.24 0.84 -7.21
CA HIS A 4 18.78 1.85 -8.12
C HIS A 4 19.48 2.95 -7.32
N VAL A 5 20.26 3.80 -8.01
CA VAL A 5 21.01 4.88 -7.34
C VAL A 5 20.05 5.85 -6.64
N GLU A 6 18.89 6.10 -7.24
CA GLU A 6 17.85 6.96 -6.70
C GLU A 6 17.19 6.42 -5.41
N CYS A 7 17.36 5.13 -5.10
CA CYS A 7 16.81 4.53 -3.87
C CYS A 7 17.57 5.02 -2.62
N TYR A 8 18.86 5.30 -2.71
CA TYR A 8 19.70 5.64 -1.55
C TYR A 8 19.32 6.99 -0.91
N PRO A 9 19.16 8.08 -1.69
CA PRO A 9 18.62 9.33 -1.15
C PRO A 9 17.24 9.16 -0.52
N CYS A 10 16.38 8.31 -1.09
CA CYS A 10 15.05 8.03 -0.56
C CYS A 10 15.11 7.32 0.81
N LEU A 11 16.00 6.34 0.97
CA LEU A 11 16.20 5.61 2.24
C LEU A 11 16.73 6.53 3.35
N LEU A 12 17.66 7.43 3.04
CA LEU A 12 18.14 8.43 4.00
C LEU A 12 17.04 9.43 4.38
N LYS A 13 16.25 9.86 3.39
CA LYS A 13 15.10 10.73 3.63
C LYS A 13 14.08 10.05 4.53
N LEU A 14 13.78 8.78 4.30
CA LEU A 14 12.89 7.97 5.13
C LEU A 14 13.33 7.98 6.61
N ALA A 15 14.61 7.71 6.88
CA ALA A 15 15.14 7.73 8.25
C ALA A 15 14.90 9.08 8.95
N MET A 16 15.07 10.18 8.22
CA MET A 16 14.95 11.53 8.75
C MET A 16 13.52 11.99 8.93
N GLU A 17 12.62 11.65 8.01
CA GLU A 17 11.19 11.95 8.17
C GLU A 17 10.58 11.15 9.32
N MET A 18 10.85 9.84 9.39
CA MET A 18 10.37 9.00 10.49
C MET A 18 10.98 9.42 11.84
N GLY A 19 12.27 9.80 11.87
CA GLY A 19 12.93 10.29 13.08
C GLY A 19 12.27 11.56 13.63
N LYS A 20 11.90 12.50 12.75
CA LYS A 20 11.20 13.74 13.12
C LYS A 20 9.75 13.51 13.57
N ILE A 21 9.08 12.51 13.01
CA ILE A 21 7.75 12.09 13.48
C ILE A 21 7.86 11.47 14.88
N ALA A 22 8.91 10.70 15.12
CA ALA A 22 9.07 9.94 16.35
C ALA A 22 9.50 10.79 17.57
N THR A 23 10.25 11.88 17.36
CA THR A 23 10.77 12.74 18.44
C THR A 23 11.21 14.11 17.92
N ASP A 24 11.20 15.12 18.79
CA ASP A 24 11.77 16.46 18.55
C ASP A 24 13.24 16.58 19.00
N ASP A 25 13.84 15.52 19.56
CA ASP A 25 15.23 15.54 20.04
C ASP A 25 16.26 15.49 18.90
N GLU A 26 16.92 16.62 18.68
CA GLU A 26 17.94 16.78 17.63
C GLU A 26 19.13 15.80 17.82
N GLU A 27 19.55 15.52 19.06
CA GLU A 27 20.66 14.59 19.30
C GLU A 27 20.30 13.17 18.85
N THR A 28 19.05 12.74 19.10
CA THR A 28 18.53 11.48 18.60
C THR A 28 18.44 11.46 17.07
N HIS A 29 18.09 12.58 16.41
CA HIS A 29 18.12 12.66 14.94
C HIS A 29 19.54 12.43 14.38
N TRP A 30 20.56 13.01 15.00
CA TRP A 30 21.97 12.76 14.61
C TRP A 30 22.36 11.30 14.81
N LYS A 31 21.94 10.66 15.91
CA LYS A 31 22.18 9.22 16.15
C LYS A 31 21.49 8.34 15.10
N ILE A 32 20.26 8.68 14.71
CA ILE A 32 19.53 7.98 13.64
C ILE A 32 20.28 8.11 12.31
N LEU A 33 20.71 9.32 11.95
CA LEU A 33 21.46 9.55 10.71
C LEU A 33 22.75 8.73 10.69
N GLN A 34 23.52 8.76 11.79
CA GLN A 34 24.75 7.98 11.89
C GLN A 34 24.50 6.48 11.74
N ALA A 35 23.57 5.92 12.53
CA ALA A 35 23.26 4.49 12.46
C ALA A 35 22.72 4.07 11.08
N THR A 36 21.95 4.94 10.42
CA THR A 36 21.45 4.70 9.06
C THR A 36 22.59 4.68 8.04
N LEU A 37 23.54 5.60 8.15
CA LEU A 37 24.73 5.63 7.27
C LEU A 37 25.61 4.39 7.48
N GLU A 38 25.71 3.90 8.72
CA GLU A 38 26.44 2.66 9.05
C GLU A 38 25.74 1.43 8.45
N GLU A 39 24.40 1.33 8.55
CA GLU A 39 23.60 0.23 7.99
C GLU A 39 23.62 0.20 6.45
N ILE A 40 23.45 1.38 5.83
CA ILE A 40 23.49 1.52 4.37
C ILE A 40 24.94 1.38 3.85
N GLY A 41 25.92 1.80 4.65
CA GLY A 41 27.37 1.60 4.55
C GLY A 41 27.94 1.51 3.14
N ALA A 42 27.85 0.32 2.54
CA ALA A 42 28.26 0.07 1.17
C ALA A 42 27.05 -0.07 0.24
N VAL A 43 27.08 0.66 -0.89
CA VAL A 43 26.06 0.58 -1.93
C VAL A 43 25.97 -0.84 -2.48
N ARG A 44 24.89 -1.54 -2.13
CA ARG A 44 24.52 -2.88 -2.61
C ARG A 44 23.38 -2.79 -3.61
N LYS A 45 23.64 -3.20 -4.85
CA LYS A 45 22.66 -3.18 -5.96
C LYS A 45 21.69 -4.36 -5.90
N ASP A 46 22.07 -5.45 -5.25
CA ASP A 46 21.34 -6.71 -5.20
C ASP A 46 20.23 -6.74 -4.14
N ARG A 47 20.21 -5.76 -3.24
CA ARG A 47 19.17 -5.63 -2.23
C ARG A 47 17.87 -5.06 -2.76
N ILE A 48 16.79 -5.43 -2.09
CA ILE A 48 15.44 -4.90 -2.30
C ILE A 48 15.28 -3.64 -1.44
N PRO A 49 14.89 -2.49 -2.01
CA PRO A 49 14.72 -1.23 -1.27
C PRO A 49 13.80 -1.37 -0.05
N ILE A 50 12.64 -2.03 -0.15
CA ILE A 50 11.74 -2.20 1.01
C ILE A 50 12.37 -2.98 2.18
N ALA A 51 13.27 -3.93 1.91
CA ALA A 51 13.99 -4.68 2.95
C ALA A 51 14.96 -3.76 3.71
N MET A 52 15.64 -2.86 3.00
CA MET A 52 16.48 -1.83 3.62
C MET A 52 15.63 -0.81 4.39
N GLY A 53 14.47 -0.44 3.84
CA GLY A 53 13.50 0.43 4.51
C GLY A 53 13.09 -0.14 5.87
N LYS A 54 12.79 -1.44 5.95
CA LYS A 54 12.47 -2.13 7.21
C LYS A 54 13.60 -2.02 8.26
N GLU A 55 14.85 -2.25 7.87
CA GLU A 55 15.99 -2.13 8.80
C GLU A 55 16.15 -0.70 9.33
N ILE A 56 15.97 0.30 8.46
CA ILE A 56 16.01 1.71 8.85
C ILE A 56 14.87 2.04 9.81
N GLN A 57 13.66 1.55 9.56
CA GLN A 57 12.54 1.73 10.48
C GLN A 57 12.84 1.13 11.86
N ALA A 58 13.47 -0.05 11.92
CA ALA A 58 13.89 -0.67 13.16
C ALA A 58 14.94 0.16 13.92
N ILE A 59 15.89 0.79 13.21
CA ILE A 59 16.85 1.73 13.81
C ILE A 59 16.11 2.90 14.48
N VAL A 60 15.17 3.53 13.76
CA VAL A 60 14.42 4.67 14.30
C VAL A 60 13.64 4.27 15.54
N ARG A 61 12.83 3.20 15.47
CA ARG A 61 12.01 2.73 16.61
C ARG A 61 12.86 2.45 17.85
N ARG A 62 14.03 1.82 17.66
CA ARG A 62 14.95 1.49 18.76
C ARG A 62 15.56 2.73 19.40
N LEU A 63 16.02 3.69 18.59
CA LEU A 63 16.71 4.89 19.10
C LEU A 63 15.75 5.89 19.75
N THR A 64 14.49 5.92 19.33
CA THR A 64 13.47 6.81 19.89
C THR A 64 12.64 6.16 20.99
N ASN A 65 12.80 4.85 21.21
CA ASN A 65 11.95 4.05 22.08
C ASN A 65 10.45 4.21 21.77
N ASN A 66 10.12 4.40 20.48
CA ASN A 66 8.77 4.53 19.98
C ASN A 66 8.49 3.38 18.98
N PRO A 67 7.69 2.37 19.35
CA PRO A 67 7.46 1.20 18.50
C PRO A 67 6.56 1.49 17.28
N ASP A 68 5.79 2.58 17.28
CA ASP A 68 4.96 2.99 16.15
C ASP A 68 4.90 4.52 16.01
N PRO A 69 5.90 5.14 15.37
CA PRO A 69 5.91 6.59 15.15
C PRO A 69 4.69 7.12 14.38
N TYR A 70 4.08 6.31 13.52
CA TYR A 70 2.97 6.73 12.67
C TYR A 70 1.59 6.48 13.29
N GLY A 71 1.50 5.93 14.51
CA GLY A 71 0.24 5.52 15.14
C GLY A 71 -0.87 6.58 15.11
N GLU A 72 -0.58 7.81 15.50
CA GLU A 72 -1.57 8.90 15.48
C GLU A 72 -1.89 9.39 14.05
N ILE A 73 -0.90 9.40 13.15
CA ILE A 73 -1.09 9.75 11.74
C ILE A 73 -2.02 8.74 11.07
N LYS A 74 -1.85 7.44 11.34
CA LYS A 74 -2.72 6.37 10.83
C LYS A 74 -4.18 6.57 11.23
N LYS A 75 -4.44 6.91 12.51
CA LYS A 75 -5.78 7.22 13.01
C LYS A 75 -6.39 8.43 12.29
N GLU A 76 -5.62 9.49 12.10
CA GLU A 76 -6.07 10.67 11.36
C GLU A 76 -6.44 10.33 9.90
N TYR A 77 -5.62 9.53 9.23
CA TYR A 77 -5.85 9.11 7.84
C TYR A 77 -7.12 8.28 7.73
N ASN A 78 -7.30 7.30 8.62
CA ASN A 78 -8.51 6.48 8.68
C ASN A 78 -9.77 7.34 8.92
N GLN A 79 -9.69 8.31 9.83
CA GLN A 79 -10.82 9.20 10.12
C GLN A 79 -11.18 10.07 8.89
N LYS A 80 -10.19 10.67 8.23
CA LYS A 80 -10.40 11.47 7.02
C LYS A 80 -10.98 10.63 5.87
N ALA A 81 -10.52 9.39 5.70
CA ALA A 81 -11.08 8.49 4.70
C ALA A 81 -12.56 8.14 4.98
N LYS A 82 -12.92 7.90 6.25
CA LYS A 82 -14.32 7.69 6.66
C LYS A 82 -15.22 8.88 6.29
N GLU A 83 -14.72 10.11 6.45
CA GLU A 83 -15.44 11.33 6.09
C GLU A 83 -15.63 11.53 4.58
N LEU A 84 -14.71 10.99 3.77
CA LEU A 84 -14.78 11.06 2.31
C LEU A 84 -15.68 9.97 1.71
N LEU A 85 -15.95 8.90 2.45
CA LEU A 85 -16.68 7.73 1.95
C LEU A 85 -18.04 8.08 1.30
N PRO A 86 -18.91 8.93 1.89
CA PRO A 86 -20.20 9.27 1.26
C PRO A 86 -20.06 9.99 -0.09
N LEU A 87 -19.02 10.82 -0.25
CA LEU A 87 -18.74 11.51 -1.51
C LEU A 87 -18.31 10.50 -2.59
N LEU A 88 -17.43 9.57 -2.22
CA LEU A 88 -16.92 8.54 -3.11
C LEU A 88 -18.01 7.55 -3.51
N GLU A 89 -18.91 7.19 -2.59
CA GLU A 89 -20.09 6.38 -2.88
C GLU A 89 -21.01 7.05 -3.89
N ALA A 90 -21.26 8.36 -3.73
CA ALA A 90 -22.09 9.11 -4.68
C ALA A 90 -21.48 9.14 -6.09
N GLU A 91 -20.15 9.20 -6.19
CA GLU A 91 -19.44 9.13 -7.47
C GLU A 91 -19.56 7.74 -8.12
N ILE A 92 -19.39 6.68 -7.33
CA ILE A 92 -19.61 5.29 -7.77
C ILE A 92 -21.03 5.13 -8.30
N ASP A 93 -22.03 5.62 -7.58
CA ASP A 93 -23.44 5.41 -7.91
C ASP A 93 -23.95 6.19 -9.11
N ARG A 94 -23.29 7.30 -9.45
CA ARG A 94 -23.60 8.07 -10.66
C ARG A 94 -22.91 7.51 -11.91
N SER A 95 -21.93 6.63 -11.74
CA SER A 95 -21.16 6.09 -12.86
C SER A 95 -21.90 4.98 -13.61
N ASP A 96 -21.80 5.00 -14.94
CA ASP A 96 -22.31 3.93 -15.80
C ASP A 96 -21.65 2.57 -15.51
N ASN A 97 -20.35 2.58 -15.18
CA ASN A 97 -19.61 1.39 -14.76
C ASN A 97 -19.14 1.53 -13.31
N ARG A 98 -20.04 1.19 -12.39
CA ARG A 98 -19.84 1.29 -10.94
C ARG A 98 -18.63 0.50 -10.46
N PHE A 99 -18.41 -0.69 -10.99
CA PHE A 99 -17.30 -1.57 -10.57
C PHE A 99 -15.95 -0.99 -10.98
N LEU A 100 -15.80 -0.58 -12.25
CA LEU A 100 -14.57 0.06 -12.73
C LEU A 100 -14.29 1.36 -11.98
N THR A 101 -15.31 2.18 -11.73
CA THR A 101 -15.16 3.42 -10.96
C THR A 101 -14.71 3.13 -9.52
N ALA A 102 -15.29 2.11 -8.88
CA ALA A 102 -14.85 1.70 -7.55
C ALA A 102 -13.40 1.20 -7.54
N LEU A 103 -12.97 0.42 -8.55
CA LEU A 103 -11.56 0.01 -8.73
C LEU A 103 -10.62 1.21 -8.89
N LYS A 104 -11.01 2.22 -9.68
CA LYS A 104 -10.21 3.45 -9.80
C LYS A 104 -10.11 4.17 -8.46
N ILE A 105 -11.22 4.31 -7.72
CA ILE A 105 -11.26 4.99 -6.43
C ILE A 105 -10.32 4.33 -5.42
N ILE A 106 -10.40 3.01 -5.23
CA ILE A 106 -9.50 2.31 -4.28
C ILE A 106 -8.02 2.39 -4.68
N THR A 107 -7.73 2.61 -5.97
CA THR A 107 -6.35 2.77 -6.44
C THR A 107 -5.85 4.20 -6.24
N ILE A 108 -6.70 5.19 -6.50
CA ILE A 108 -6.43 6.62 -6.28
C ILE A 108 -6.28 6.91 -4.77
N ALA A 109 -7.05 6.20 -3.94
CA ALA A 109 -7.04 6.30 -2.49
C ALA A 109 -5.66 6.13 -1.85
N ASN A 110 -4.73 5.46 -2.54
CA ASN A 110 -3.35 5.34 -2.09
C ASN A 110 -2.70 6.71 -1.87
N ILE A 111 -3.14 7.79 -2.52
CA ILE A 111 -2.57 9.15 -2.37
C ILE A 111 -3.14 9.92 -1.17
N ILE A 112 -4.12 9.37 -0.44
CA ILE A 112 -4.70 10.04 0.73
C ILE A 112 -3.62 10.37 1.77
N ASP A 113 -2.59 9.54 1.92
CA ASP A 113 -1.40 9.79 2.74
C ASP A 113 -0.71 11.15 2.41
N PHE A 114 -0.55 11.48 1.13
CA PHE A 114 0.03 12.76 0.68
C PHE A 114 -0.94 13.93 0.84
N MET A 115 -2.24 13.69 0.72
CA MET A 115 -3.23 14.77 0.66
C MET A 115 -3.71 15.20 2.04
N VAL A 116 -3.58 14.37 3.07
CA VAL A 116 -3.87 14.76 4.45
C VAL A 116 -2.95 15.89 4.94
N LEU A 117 -1.73 15.99 4.38
CA LEU A 117 -0.78 17.08 4.63
C LEU A 117 -1.12 18.37 3.87
N ALA A 118 -1.95 18.30 2.83
CA ALA A 118 -2.44 19.44 2.06
C ALA A 118 -3.88 19.76 2.50
N SER A 119 -4.03 20.76 3.37
CA SER A 119 -5.24 21.05 4.15
C SER A 119 -6.53 21.43 3.40
N ASP A 120 -6.67 21.13 2.10
CA ASP A 120 -7.76 21.62 1.24
C ASP A 120 -8.59 20.51 0.58
N ARG A 121 -9.87 20.39 0.99
CA ARG A 121 -10.85 19.47 0.39
C ARG A 121 -11.12 19.74 -1.09
N PHE A 122 -10.95 20.99 -1.55
CA PHE A 122 -11.20 21.37 -2.94
C PHE A 122 -10.17 20.71 -3.88
N GLN A 123 -8.89 20.72 -3.48
CA GLN A 123 -7.81 20.05 -4.22
C GLN A 123 -8.03 18.54 -4.34
N PHE A 124 -8.62 17.89 -3.32
CA PHE A 124 -8.99 16.48 -3.39
C PHE A 124 -10.04 16.20 -4.46
N SER A 125 -11.11 16.98 -4.52
CA SER A 125 -12.16 16.78 -5.52
C SER A 125 -11.67 16.99 -6.96
N GLU A 126 -10.83 18.01 -7.19
CA GLU A 126 -10.24 18.25 -8.52
C GLU A 126 -9.28 17.12 -8.91
N PHE A 127 -8.41 16.71 -8.00
CA PHE A 127 -7.49 15.61 -8.23
C PHE A 127 -8.21 14.29 -8.50
N LEU A 128 -9.24 13.98 -7.69
CA LEU A 128 -10.07 12.80 -7.87
C LEU A 128 -10.76 12.82 -9.23
N GLY A 129 -11.40 13.93 -9.62
CA GLY A 129 -12.05 14.06 -10.93
C GLY A 129 -11.07 13.90 -12.10
N ALA A 130 -9.88 14.51 -12.01
CA ALA A 130 -8.84 14.37 -13.01
C ALA A 130 -8.32 12.92 -13.13
N LYS A 131 -8.22 12.18 -12.01
CA LYS A 131 -7.75 10.80 -12.03
C LYS A 131 -8.82 9.79 -12.40
N LEU A 132 -10.08 10.00 -12.03
CA LEU A 132 -11.19 9.13 -12.45
C LEU A 132 -11.40 9.15 -13.97
N SER A 133 -11.12 10.29 -14.59
CA SER A 133 -11.13 10.43 -16.06
C SER A 133 -9.87 9.87 -16.74
N SER A 134 -8.82 9.52 -16.00
CA SER A 134 -7.62 8.88 -16.53
C SER A 134 -7.82 7.37 -16.69
N ASP A 135 -7.24 6.79 -17.73
CA ASP A 135 -7.19 5.32 -17.89
C ASP A 135 -6.10 4.69 -17.03
N PHE A 136 -6.32 3.43 -16.66
CA PHE A 136 -5.26 2.62 -16.09
C PHE A 136 -4.10 2.49 -17.08
N LYS A 137 -2.88 2.60 -16.56
CA LYS A 137 -1.61 2.34 -17.23
C LYS A 137 -1.04 1.02 -16.74
N GLY A 138 -0.13 0.45 -17.52
CA GLY A 138 0.42 -0.87 -17.29
C GLY A 138 0.12 -1.80 -18.45
N ASP A 139 0.24 -3.10 -18.20
CA ASP A 139 0.14 -4.18 -19.20
C ASP A 139 -1.18 -4.95 -19.14
N ILE A 140 -2.10 -4.56 -18.25
CA ILE A 140 -3.37 -5.25 -18.03
C ILE A 140 -4.56 -4.38 -18.45
N ASP A 141 -5.44 -4.97 -19.26
CA ASP A 141 -6.75 -4.39 -19.57
C ASP A 141 -7.67 -4.48 -18.33
N PRO A 142 -8.21 -3.34 -17.85
CA PRO A 142 -9.16 -3.33 -16.74
C PRO A 142 -10.36 -4.28 -16.93
N ALA A 143 -10.86 -4.45 -18.16
CA ALA A 143 -11.98 -5.36 -18.42
C ALA A 143 -11.60 -6.82 -18.17
N ALA A 144 -10.41 -7.23 -18.62
CA ALA A 144 -9.88 -8.58 -18.39
C ALA A 144 -9.59 -8.84 -16.90
N PHE A 145 -9.13 -7.82 -16.17
CA PHE A 145 -8.95 -7.92 -14.72
C PHE A 145 -10.28 -8.10 -13.99
N ILE A 146 -11.31 -7.33 -14.36
CA ILE A 146 -12.67 -7.48 -13.80
C ILE A 146 -13.20 -8.88 -14.07
N GLU A 147 -13.07 -9.41 -15.28
CA GLU A 147 -13.47 -10.79 -15.62
C GLU A 147 -12.72 -11.83 -14.75
N THR A 148 -11.45 -11.57 -14.44
CA THR A 148 -10.65 -12.43 -13.54
C THR A 148 -11.21 -12.39 -12.11
N ILE A 149 -11.60 -11.22 -11.61
CA ILE A 149 -12.27 -11.08 -10.31
C ILE A 149 -13.61 -11.83 -10.30
N GLU A 150 -14.40 -11.72 -11.37
CA GLU A 150 -15.71 -12.38 -11.48
C GLU A 150 -15.58 -13.91 -11.44
N LYS A 151 -14.54 -14.48 -12.07
CA LYS A 151 -14.29 -15.93 -12.10
C LYS A 151 -13.65 -16.48 -10.83
N ALA A 152 -12.94 -15.67 -10.05
CA ALA A 152 -12.31 -16.09 -8.81
C ALA A 152 -13.37 -16.48 -7.77
N ASN A 153 -13.12 -17.55 -7.01
CA ASN A 153 -13.92 -17.90 -5.83
C ASN A 153 -13.24 -17.44 -4.54
N SER A 154 -11.91 -17.38 -4.55
CA SER A 154 -11.06 -16.97 -3.45
C SER A 154 -10.06 -15.89 -3.87
N ILE A 155 -9.95 -14.83 -3.06
CA ILE A 155 -9.11 -13.67 -3.35
C ILE A 155 -8.24 -13.37 -2.13
N LEU A 156 -6.92 -13.29 -2.31
CA LEU A 156 -6.02 -12.65 -1.34
C LEU A 156 -5.92 -11.17 -1.69
N TYR A 157 -6.42 -10.32 -0.79
CA TYR A 157 -6.39 -8.87 -0.92
C TYR A 157 -5.34 -8.31 0.04
N VAL A 158 -4.17 -7.94 -0.49
CA VAL A 158 -3.05 -7.41 0.30
C VAL A 158 -3.12 -5.88 0.32
N THR A 159 -3.30 -5.33 1.50
CA THR A 159 -3.52 -3.89 1.72
C THR A 159 -2.20 -3.13 1.73
N ASP A 160 -2.29 -1.80 1.66
CA ASP A 160 -1.15 -0.88 1.76
C ASP A 160 -1.38 0.06 2.96
N ASN A 161 -1.78 1.31 2.71
CA ASN A 161 -1.81 2.39 3.71
C ASN A 161 -3.09 2.46 4.56
N CYS A 162 -2.97 3.04 5.74
CA CYS A 162 -4.09 3.62 6.48
C CYS A 162 -4.73 4.77 5.68
N GLY A 163 -6.03 4.97 5.88
CA GLY A 163 -6.88 5.78 5.01
C GLY A 163 -7.36 4.99 3.79
N GLU A 164 -6.45 4.45 2.99
CA GLU A 164 -6.77 3.58 1.84
C GLU A 164 -7.57 2.35 2.27
N ILE A 165 -7.17 1.71 3.38
CA ILE A 165 -7.82 0.52 3.93
C ILE A 165 -9.34 0.69 4.17
N ILE A 166 -9.79 1.89 4.51
CA ILE A 166 -11.23 2.17 4.71
C ILE A 166 -12.00 2.00 3.40
N LEU A 167 -11.41 2.47 2.30
CA LEU A 167 -12.01 2.40 0.96
C LEU A 167 -11.90 0.99 0.38
N ASP A 168 -10.80 0.29 0.66
CA ASP A 168 -10.64 -1.13 0.34
C ASP A 168 -11.70 -2.00 1.02
N CYS A 169 -11.90 -1.79 2.33
CA CYS A 169 -12.92 -2.52 3.09
C CYS A 169 -14.33 -2.24 2.56
N HIS A 170 -14.62 -0.98 2.20
CA HIS A 170 -15.89 -0.63 1.55
C HIS A 170 -16.04 -1.35 0.20
N PHE A 171 -14.99 -1.37 -0.64
CA PHE A 171 -15.01 -2.06 -1.92
C PHE A 171 -15.28 -3.56 -1.75
N ILE A 172 -14.57 -4.22 -0.84
CA ILE A 172 -14.76 -5.66 -0.54
C ILE A 172 -16.20 -5.92 -0.12
N ASN A 173 -16.71 -5.15 0.85
CA ASN A 173 -18.06 -5.34 1.38
C ASN A 173 -19.18 -5.09 0.38
N ARG A 174 -18.92 -4.31 -0.66
CA ARG A 174 -19.93 -3.92 -1.63
C ARG A 174 -19.88 -4.75 -2.90
N PHE A 175 -18.68 -5.07 -3.38
CA PHE A 175 -18.46 -5.63 -4.71
C PHE A 175 -17.95 -7.07 -4.70
N LEU A 176 -17.46 -7.59 -3.57
CA LEU A 176 -16.92 -8.95 -3.45
C LEU A 176 -17.73 -9.85 -2.50
N THR A 177 -19.02 -9.55 -2.31
CA THR A 177 -19.89 -10.24 -1.33
C THR A 177 -20.07 -11.73 -1.59
N ASP A 178 -19.93 -12.17 -2.84
CA ASP A 178 -20.01 -13.57 -3.26
C ASP A 178 -18.67 -14.30 -3.16
N LYS A 179 -17.56 -13.60 -2.89
CA LYS A 179 -16.20 -14.14 -2.87
C LYS A 179 -15.76 -14.52 -1.45
N LYS A 180 -14.85 -15.49 -1.35
CA LYS A 180 -14.04 -15.71 -0.15
C LYS A 180 -12.84 -14.75 -0.21
N VAL A 181 -12.78 -13.78 0.69
CA VAL A 181 -11.71 -12.76 0.69
C VAL A 181 -10.81 -12.97 1.89
N TYR A 182 -9.53 -13.17 1.65
CA TYR A 182 -8.48 -13.10 2.66
C TYR A 182 -7.92 -11.68 2.64
N LEU A 183 -8.31 -10.85 3.60
CA LEU A 183 -7.82 -9.48 3.73
C LEU A 183 -6.53 -9.50 4.54
N SER A 184 -5.39 -9.24 3.91
CA SER A 184 -4.08 -9.26 4.56
C SER A 184 -3.58 -7.84 4.83
N VAL A 185 -3.40 -7.54 6.11
CA VAL A 185 -2.73 -6.32 6.62
C VAL A 185 -1.27 -6.63 7.00
N ARG A 186 -0.52 -5.65 7.53
CA ARG A 186 0.84 -5.90 8.06
C ARG A 186 0.81 -6.63 9.39
N GLY A 187 1.85 -7.43 9.65
CA GLY A 187 2.04 -8.14 10.93
C GLY A 187 2.48 -7.22 12.08
N GLY A 188 2.94 -6.01 11.77
CA GLY A 188 3.29 -4.99 12.75
C GLY A 188 3.42 -3.60 12.11
N PRO A 189 3.74 -2.55 12.91
CA PRO A 189 3.90 -1.19 12.43
C PRO A 189 4.97 -1.06 11.34
N ALA A 190 4.56 -0.63 10.15
CA ALA A 190 5.43 -0.40 9.00
C ALA A 190 5.02 0.93 8.34
N LEU A 191 5.69 2.02 8.71
CA LEU A 191 5.26 3.38 8.33
C LEU A 191 3.76 3.59 8.62
N ASN A 192 3.02 4.11 7.66
CA ASN A 192 1.59 4.31 7.68
C ASN A 192 0.80 3.11 7.11
N ASP A 193 1.41 1.95 6.90
CA ASP A 193 0.72 0.76 6.41
C ASP A 193 -0.31 0.26 7.45
N ALA A 194 -1.41 -0.28 6.94
CA ALA A 194 -2.51 -0.78 7.75
C ALA A 194 -2.12 -2.05 8.52
N THR A 195 -2.59 -2.11 9.76
CA THR A 195 -2.48 -3.24 10.68
C THR A 195 -3.88 -3.69 11.10
N ARG A 196 -3.99 -4.74 11.92
CA ARG A 196 -5.30 -5.22 12.42
C ARG A 196 -6.06 -4.17 13.22
N GLU A 197 -5.35 -3.28 13.90
CA GLU A 197 -5.95 -2.19 14.68
C GLU A 197 -6.73 -1.20 13.81
N ASP A 198 -6.30 -1.02 12.55
CA ASP A 198 -6.91 -0.09 11.60
C ASP A 198 -8.26 -0.58 11.05
N LEU A 199 -8.60 -1.85 11.31
CA LEU A 199 -9.88 -2.46 10.97
C LEU A 199 -10.94 -2.30 12.06
N ASP A 200 -10.60 -1.66 13.19
CA ASP A 200 -11.54 -1.50 14.28
C ASP A 200 -12.81 -0.74 13.87
N GLY A 201 -13.96 -1.28 14.28
CA GLY A 201 -15.28 -0.80 13.90
C GLY A 201 -15.71 -1.12 12.46
N ILE A 202 -14.91 -1.82 11.65
CA ILE A 202 -15.31 -2.29 10.32
C ILE A 202 -16.02 -3.63 10.44
N SER A 203 -17.26 -3.69 9.96
CA SER A 203 -18.00 -4.96 9.86
C SER A 203 -17.84 -5.56 8.47
N PHE A 204 -17.51 -6.84 8.40
CA PHE A 204 -17.41 -7.59 7.15
C PHE A 204 -18.55 -8.58 6.98
N HIS A 205 -18.88 -8.92 5.73
CA HIS A 205 -19.70 -10.10 5.47
C HIS A 205 -18.98 -11.39 5.89
N GLY A 206 -19.73 -12.45 6.17
CA GLY A 206 -19.20 -13.71 6.73
C GLY A 206 -18.27 -14.53 5.82
N ARG A 207 -17.76 -13.96 4.73
CA ARG A 207 -16.78 -14.58 3.81
C ARG A 207 -15.44 -13.85 3.76
N VAL A 208 -15.24 -12.86 4.64
CA VAL A 208 -13.95 -12.17 4.79
C VAL A 208 -13.19 -12.76 5.97
N GLU A 209 -11.96 -13.19 5.74
CA GLU A 209 -11.01 -13.65 6.74
C GLU A 209 -9.87 -12.65 6.83
N VAL A 210 -9.68 -12.05 8.00
CA VAL A 210 -8.60 -11.08 8.22
C VAL A 210 -7.34 -11.81 8.66
N MET A 211 -6.28 -11.64 7.90
CA MET A 211 -4.95 -12.17 8.19
C MET A 211 -3.91 -11.05 8.17
N ASP A 212 -2.66 -11.40 8.44
CA ASP A 212 -1.53 -10.50 8.30
C ASP A 212 -0.37 -11.19 7.56
N THR A 213 0.56 -10.38 7.08
CA THR A 213 1.75 -10.87 6.36
C THR A 213 2.72 -11.64 7.25
N GLY A 214 2.56 -11.61 8.58
CA GLY A 214 3.57 -12.07 9.54
C GLY A 214 4.86 -11.23 9.56
N ASP A 215 4.86 -10.08 8.88
CA ASP A 215 6.02 -9.23 8.69
C ASP A 215 5.69 -7.73 8.86
N ASP A 216 6.66 -6.92 9.27
CA ASP A 216 6.59 -5.47 9.47
C ASP A 216 7.34 -4.69 8.37
N SER A 217 7.44 -5.26 7.17
CA SER A 217 7.92 -4.57 5.97
C SER A 217 6.83 -3.68 5.37
N SER A 218 7.21 -2.55 4.77
CA SER A 218 6.29 -1.68 3.99
C SER A 218 6.05 -2.25 2.59
N GLY A 219 5.46 -3.45 2.57
CA GLY A 219 5.34 -4.33 1.41
C GLY A 219 5.39 -5.79 1.85
N VAL A 220 5.20 -6.71 0.90
CA VAL A 220 5.35 -8.15 1.15
C VAL A 220 6.73 -8.60 0.68
N ILE A 221 7.49 -9.24 1.56
CA ILE A 221 8.72 -9.95 1.21
C ILE A 221 8.46 -11.44 1.46
N PRO A 222 8.28 -12.28 0.43
CA PRO A 222 7.93 -13.69 0.60
C PRO A 222 8.86 -14.44 1.56
N GLU A 223 10.15 -14.13 1.54
CA GLU A 223 11.17 -14.77 2.37
C GLU A 223 11.04 -14.50 3.87
N THR A 224 10.38 -13.40 4.26
CA THR A 224 10.15 -13.02 5.66
C THR A 224 8.68 -13.05 6.06
N SER A 225 7.79 -13.36 5.12
CA SER A 225 6.35 -13.48 5.38
C SER A 225 6.03 -14.79 6.10
N GLY A 226 4.98 -14.79 6.91
CA GLY A 226 4.56 -15.95 7.70
C GLY A 226 3.98 -17.08 6.84
N ASP A 227 4.08 -18.32 7.35
CA ASP A 227 3.62 -19.53 6.64
C ASP A 227 2.14 -19.45 6.23
N ALA A 228 1.27 -18.93 7.10
CA ALA A 228 -0.16 -18.78 6.79
C ALA A 228 -0.41 -17.82 5.61
N PHE A 229 0.36 -16.73 5.53
CA PHE A 229 0.30 -15.80 4.40
C PHE A 229 0.79 -16.47 3.12
N ASN A 230 1.94 -17.13 3.16
CA ASN A 230 2.52 -17.80 1.99
C ASN A 230 1.61 -18.93 1.47
N GLU A 231 1.05 -19.76 2.35
CA GLU A 231 0.10 -20.81 1.97
C GLU A 231 -1.16 -20.22 1.33
N THR A 232 -1.69 -19.13 1.89
CA THR A 232 -2.85 -18.44 1.29
C THR A 232 -2.49 -17.84 -0.07
N TYR A 233 -1.34 -17.17 -0.18
CA TYR A 233 -0.83 -16.60 -1.42
C TYR A 233 -0.68 -17.65 -2.52
N ASP A 234 -0.28 -18.88 -2.19
CA ASP A 234 -0.09 -19.96 -3.17
C ASP A 234 -1.41 -20.65 -3.55
N THR A 235 -2.44 -20.61 -2.69
CA THR A 235 -3.65 -21.44 -2.85
C THR A 235 -4.88 -20.70 -3.39
N VAL A 236 -4.99 -19.38 -3.20
CA VAL A 236 -6.16 -18.61 -3.69
C VAL A 236 -6.23 -18.55 -5.22
N ASP A 237 -7.38 -18.23 -5.79
CA ASP A 237 -7.56 -18.10 -7.25
C ASP A 237 -6.93 -16.81 -7.80
N LEU A 238 -6.96 -15.74 -7.00
CA LEU A 238 -6.54 -14.39 -7.37
C LEU A 238 -5.84 -13.68 -6.22
N VAL A 239 -4.74 -12.99 -6.51
CA VAL A 239 -4.04 -12.08 -5.59
C VAL A 239 -4.15 -10.65 -6.10
N ILE A 240 -4.61 -9.75 -5.24
CA ILE A 240 -4.69 -8.31 -5.47
C ILE A 240 -3.72 -7.63 -4.50
N LEU A 241 -2.70 -6.96 -5.05
CA LEU A 241 -1.68 -6.22 -4.31
C LEU A 241 -1.98 -4.73 -4.42
N LYS A 242 -2.30 -4.08 -3.30
CA LYS A 242 -2.42 -2.63 -3.25
C LYS A 242 -1.05 -2.00 -3.02
N GLY A 243 -0.74 -0.91 -3.70
CA GLY A 243 0.46 -0.13 -3.42
C GLY A 243 1.76 -0.61 -4.06
N GLN A 244 2.68 0.34 -4.20
CA GLN A 244 3.97 0.09 -4.86
C GLN A 244 4.92 -0.75 -4.01
N GLY A 245 4.81 -0.72 -2.68
CA GLY A 245 5.63 -1.54 -1.78
C GLY A 245 5.37 -3.04 -1.95
N ASN A 246 4.09 -3.42 -2.06
CA ASN A 246 3.69 -4.79 -2.36
C ASN A 246 4.14 -5.24 -3.77
N PHE A 247 4.00 -4.37 -4.78
CA PHE A 247 4.52 -4.62 -6.14
C PHE A 247 6.04 -4.80 -6.16
N GLU A 248 6.79 -3.96 -5.42
CA GLU A 248 8.24 -4.03 -5.35
C GLU A 248 8.73 -5.32 -4.69
N GLY A 249 8.08 -5.69 -3.58
CA GLY A 249 8.48 -6.74 -2.66
C GLY A 249 8.18 -8.15 -3.15
N ILE A 250 6.98 -8.38 -3.71
CA ILE A 250 6.63 -9.68 -4.30
C ILE A 250 7.58 -10.03 -5.45
N GLY A 251 8.06 -9.01 -6.19
CA GLY A 251 8.95 -9.23 -7.33
C GLY A 251 8.26 -10.02 -8.43
N VAL A 252 8.98 -10.96 -9.08
CA VAL A 252 8.41 -11.80 -10.13
C VAL A 252 7.61 -12.95 -9.49
N PRO A 253 6.27 -13.00 -9.67
CA PRO A 253 5.46 -14.06 -9.10
C PRO A 253 5.78 -15.42 -9.72
N LYS A 254 5.69 -16.49 -8.92
CA LYS A 254 5.79 -17.88 -9.39
C LYS A 254 4.44 -18.49 -9.77
N ARG A 255 3.39 -17.69 -9.79
CA ARG A 255 2.02 -18.07 -10.07
C ARG A 255 1.35 -17.02 -10.96
N GLU A 256 0.27 -17.44 -11.62
CA GLU A 256 -0.59 -16.54 -12.38
C GLU A 256 -1.59 -15.82 -11.44
N ASN A 257 -2.32 -14.86 -12.02
CA ASN A 257 -3.36 -14.08 -11.35
C ASN A 257 -2.87 -13.30 -10.12
N VAL A 258 -1.75 -12.61 -10.28
CA VAL A 258 -1.23 -11.65 -9.29
C VAL A 258 -1.23 -10.27 -9.93
N TYR A 259 -2.10 -9.40 -9.44
CA TYR A 259 -2.30 -8.05 -9.98
C TYR A 259 -1.94 -7.00 -8.95
N SER A 260 -1.36 -5.90 -9.41
CA SER A 260 -1.02 -4.75 -8.60
C SER A 260 -1.81 -3.52 -9.02
N LEU A 261 -2.38 -2.83 -8.02
CA LEU A 261 -3.06 -1.56 -8.17
C LEU A 261 -2.37 -0.51 -7.31
N PHE A 262 -1.83 0.53 -7.95
CA PHE A 262 -1.18 1.62 -7.23
C PHE A 262 -1.12 2.90 -8.07
N ILE A 263 -0.73 3.99 -7.42
CA ILE A 263 -0.29 5.21 -8.10
C ILE A 263 1.23 5.20 -8.12
N ALA A 264 1.84 5.42 -9.28
CA ALA A 264 3.28 5.46 -9.40
C ALA A 264 3.87 6.70 -8.71
N LYS A 265 4.30 6.57 -7.46
CA LYS A 265 4.86 7.67 -6.63
C LYS A 265 6.38 7.77 -6.72
N CYS A 266 7.03 6.75 -7.28
CA CYS A 266 8.48 6.65 -7.41
C CYS A 266 8.91 6.53 -8.88
N PRO A 267 9.84 7.36 -9.38
CA PRO A 267 10.33 7.27 -10.77
C PRO A 267 10.96 5.91 -11.11
N VAL A 268 11.58 5.26 -10.13
CA VAL A 268 12.19 3.93 -10.28
C VAL A 268 11.10 2.87 -10.49
N ILE A 269 10.04 2.90 -9.67
CA ILE A 269 8.87 2.04 -9.82
C ILE A 269 8.13 2.33 -11.13
N ALA A 270 7.93 3.61 -11.50
CA ALA A 270 7.24 3.99 -12.73
C ALA A 270 7.94 3.39 -13.96
N ARG A 271 9.27 3.55 -14.06
CA ARG A 271 10.05 2.91 -15.13
C ARG A 271 9.96 1.39 -15.08
N HIS A 272 10.03 0.80 -13.88
CA HIS A 272 9.94 -0.64 -13.71
C HIS A 272 8.55 -1.18 -14.08
N ALA A 273 7.48 -0.42 -13.88
CA ALA A 273 6.11 -0.76 -14.27
C ALA A 273 5.78 -0.36 -15.72
N GLY A 274 6.62 0.45 -16.37
CA GLY A 274 6.42 0.90 -17.75
C GLY A 274 5.36 2.01 -17.86
N CYS A 275 5.27 2.86 -16.84
CA CYS A 275 4.36 4.00 -16.76
C CYS A 275 5.11 5.29 -16.37
N GLU A 276 4.38 6.39 -16.27
CA GLU A 276 4.89 7.70 -15.82
C GLU A 276 4.57 7.97 -14.35
N LEU A 277 5.23 8.98 -13.78
CA LEU A 277 4.97 9.40 -12.41
C LEU A 277 3.52 9.90 -12.27
N ASN A 278 2.89 9.53 -11.17
CA ASN A 278 1.48 9.79 -10.83
C ASN A 278 0.47 9.03 -11.69
N ASP A 279 0.88 8.14 -12.57
CA ASP A 279 -0.07 7.31 -13.31
C ASP A 279 -0.88 6.40 -12.38
N LEU A 280 -2.12 6.17 -12.77
CA LEU A 280 -3.00 5.14 -12.20
C LEU A 280 -2.60 3.80 -12.81
N VAL A 281 -2.07 2.88 -12.01
CA VAL A 281 -1.44 1.65 -12.53
C VAL A 281 -2.28 0.42 -12.20
N LEU A 282 -2.48 -0.42 -13.21
CA LEU A 282 -2.94 -1.80 -13.11
C LEU A 282 -1.98 -2.67 -13.91
N THR A 283 -1.23 -3.54 -13.22
CA THR A 283 -0.15 -4.33 -13.85
C THR A 283 0.07 -5.65 -13.13
N THR A 284 0.94 -6.50 -13.66
CA THR A 284 1.46 -7.67 -12.95
C THR A 284 2.85 -7.37 -12.36
N PRO A 285 3.19 -7.87 -11.15
CA PRO A 285 4.53 -7.75 -10.60
C PRO A 285 5.61 -8.38 -11.48
N ARG A 286 6.81 -7.78 -11.51
CA ARG A 286 7.97 -8.24 -12.31
C ARG A 286 9.33 -7.85 -11.72
#